data_AF-A0A5E8C6C5-F1
#
_entry.id   AF-A0A5E8C6C5-F1
#
_cell.length_a   1.000
_cell.length_b   1.000
_cell.length_c   1.000
_cell.angle_alpha   90.00
_cell.angle_beta   90.00
_cell.angle_gamma   90.00
#
_symmetry.space_group_name_H-M   'P 1'
#
loop_
_entity.id
_entity.type
_entity.pdbx_description
1 polymer ?
#
loop_
_entity_poly.entity_id
_entity_poly.type
_entity_poly.pdbx_seq_one_letter_code
_entity_poly.pdbx_strand_id
1 'polypeptide(L)'
;MIHHQQNAVLLSRLLGLRDHSPFILIKDTIAQTGSYLVKELLRRIPKDTNVVFVSFETVDAPERADRVLDASEFKSLENLRENISKALVVEKKNLILIDSISYIPPDKFSLFLIPLMAPHSTITAIYHTDVPLSEFIIAPGFPSSYPPASTLLNYFATSILSVSHYGGKLSTDGSNTSQLIEPDINEEEEFLQQVSTLVLPASCNRPIFRVDLIHRRKSGRGLEATYLVNSDEGRIDYVPERRNGADEEDVSEDAEEVLKGLTTFNLTTTSKQREARDKVELPFLQAQEVGQGGARGGAIIYEFEKEDDYDEEDPYEDPF
;
A
#
# COMPACT_ATOMS: atom_id res chain seq x y z
N MET A 1 -3.32 9.94 18.46
CA MET A 1 -1.89 10.29 18.67
C MET A 1 -0.93 9.09 18.54
N ILE A 2 -1.12 7.98 19.28
CA ILE A 2 -0.18 6.83 19.27
C ILE A 2 -0.04 6.16 17.88
N HIS A 3 -1.14 6.05 17.11
CA HIS A 3 -1.10 5.45 15.77
C HIS A 3 -0.25 6.24 14.77
N HIS A 4 -0.30 7.58 14.80
CA HIS A 4 0.53 8.41 13.91
C HIS A 4 2.02 8.31 14.23
N GLN A 5 2.40 8.22 15.51
CA GLN A 5 3.80 8.01 15.89
C GLN A 5 4.36 6.66 15.42
N GLN A 6 3.53 5.60 15.47
CA GLN A 6 3.94 4.29 14.95
C GLN A 6 4.09 4.29 13.43
N ASN A 7 3.15 4.94 12.73
CA ASN A 7 3.19 5.03 11.27
C ASN A 7 4.37 5.87 10.80
N ALA A 8 4.73 6.95 11.49
CA ALA A 8 5.83 7.81 11.06
C ALA A 8 7.18 7.09 10.89
N VAL A 9 7.45 6.06 11.70
CA VAL A 9 8.75 5.36 11.70
C VAL A 9 8.71 4.03 10.93
N LEU A 10 7.52 3.57 10.52
CA LEU A 10 7.31 2.24 9.96
C LEU A 10 8.09 2.02 8.65
N LEU A 11 8.00 2.92 7.68
CA LEU A 11 8.75 2.80 6.43
C LEU A 11 10.27 2.73 6.69
N SER A 12 10.78 3.61 7.55
CA SER A 12 12.21 3.61 7.92
C SER A 12 12.66 2.31 8.59
N ARG A 13 11.80 1.68 9.41
CA ARG A 13 12.07 0.38 10.04
C ARG A 13 12.06 -0.77 9.04
N LEU A 14 11.14 -0.75 8.08
CA LEU A 14 11.06 -1.75 7.01
C LEU A 14 12.29 -1.67 6.10
N LEU A 15 12.64 -0.47 5.61
CA LEU A 15 13.84 -0.25 4.80
C LEU A 15 15.13 -0.60 5.58
N GLY A 16 15.14 -0.41 6.90
CA GLY A 16 16.26 -0.81 7.76
C GLY A 16 16.31 -2.31 8.10
N LEU A 17 15.42 -3.15 7.55
CA LEU A 17 15.27 -4.58 7.90
C LEU A 17 15.17 -4.83 9.41
N ARG A 18 14.58 -3.88 10.13
CA ARG A 18 14.33 -3.98 11.59
C ARG A 18 13.07 -4.76 11.87
N ASP A 19 12.04 -4.52 11.07
CA ASP A 19 10.80 -5.30 11.07
C ASP A 19 10.92 -6.41 10.03
N HIS A 20 10.72 -7.66 10.46
CA HIS A 20 10.80 -8.78 9.54
C HIS A 20 9.59 -8.77 8.59
N SER A 21 9.89 -8.58 7.31
CA SER A 21 8.97 -8.76 6.20
C SER A 21 9.63 -9.74 5.23
N PRO A 22 9.14 -10.99 5.10
CA PRO A 22 9.78 -11.97 4.22
C PRO A 22 9.69 -11.58 2.74
N PHE A 23 8.64 -10.85 2.34
CA PHE A 23 8.51 -10.33 0.98
C PHE A 23 7.96 -8.91 0.95
N ILE A 24 8.81 -8.01 0.45
CA ILE A 24 8.51 -6.61 0.16
C ILE A 24 8.33 -6.49 -1.36
N LEU A 25 7.14 -6.13 -1.78
CA LEU A 25 6.82 -5.83 -3.17
C LEU A 25 6.91 -4.32 -3.36
N ILE A 26 7.79 -3.87 -4.25
CA ILE A 26 7.81 -2.50 -4.74
C ILE A 26 6.99 -2.46 -6.02
N LYS A 27 5.98 -1.60 -6.09
CA LYS A 27 5.26 -1.32 -7.32
C LYS A 27 5.67 0.05 -7.81
N ASP A 28 5.99 0.14 -9.08
CA ASP A 28 6.40 1.38 -9.70
C ASP A 28 5.77 1.52 -11.08
N THR A 29 5.99 2.69 -11.67
CA THR A 29 5.43 3.10 -12.95
C THR A 29 6.53 3.74 -13.80
N ILE A 30 6.27 3.96 -15.07
CA ILE A 30 7.19 4.75 -15.91
C ILE A 30 7.33 6.20 -15.43
N ALA A 31 6.28 6.75 -14.80
CA ALA A 31 6.29 8.08 -14.21
C ALA A 31 7.27 8.20 -13.04
N GLN A 32 7.41 7.14 -12.24
CA GLN A 32 8.33 7.05 -11.12
C GLN A 32 8.73 5.60 -10.87
N THR A 33 9.97 5.26 -11.24
CA THR A 33 10.58 3.94 -11.04
C THR A 33 10.97 3.72 -9.57
N GLY A 34 11.06 2.45 -9.17
CA GLY A 34 11.46 2.02 -7.82
C GLY A 34 12.95 2.23 -7.50
N SER A 35 13.76 2.68 -8.47
CA SER A 35 15.22 2.83 -8.35
C SER A 35 15.66 3.70 -7.16
N TYR A 36 15.02 4.86 -6.96
CA TYR A 36 15.32 5.75 -5.84
C TYR A 36 14.93 5.16 -4.48
N LEU A 37 13.88 4.35 -4.43
CA LEU A 37 13.46 3.63 -3.22
C LEU A 37 14.42 2.49 -2.89
N VAL A 38 14.90 1.77 -3.91
CA VAL A 38 15.95 0.74 -3.76
C VAL A 38 17.26 1.38 -3.29
N LYS A 39 17.63 2.55 -3.82
CA LYS A 39 18.78 3.32 -3.32
C LYS A 39 18.63 3.64 -1.84
N GLU A 40 17.42 4.00 -1.40
CA GLU A 40 17.15 4.26 0.01
C GLU A 40 17.13 3.02 0.90
N LEU A 41 16.62 1.90 0.39
CA LEU A 41 16.73 0.60 1.03
C LEU A 41 18.21 0.27 1.30
N LEU A 42 19.05 0.30 0.25
CA LEU A 42 20.48 -0.02 0.32
C LEU A 42 21.26 0.95 1.22
N ARG A 43 20.83 2.21 1.33
CA ARG A 43 21.43 3.18 2.27
C ARG A 43 21.14 2.84 3.73
N ARG A 44 19.96 2.29 4.02
CA ARG A 44 19.46 2.09 5.40
C ARG A 44 19.70 0.70 5.97
N ILE A 45 19.92 -0.31 5.13
CA ILE A 45 20.20 -1.66 5.61
C ILE A 45 21.47 -1.69 6.49
N PRO A 46 21.54 -2.59 7.49
CA PRO A 46 22.76 -2.80 8.26
C PRO A 46 23.95 -3.18 7.36
N LYS A 47 25.15 -2.67 7.69
CA LYS A 47 26.38 -2.93 6.93
C LYS A 47 26.77 -4.42 6.86
N ASP A 48 26.34 -5.21 7.84
CA ASP A 48 26.61 -6.66 7.89
C ASP A 48 25.56 -7.51 7.15
N THR A 49 24.56 -6.87 6.52
CA THR A 49 23.57 -7.59 5.71
C THR A 49 24.22 -8.08 4.41
N ASN A 50 24.03 -9.35 4.07
CA ASN A 50 24.40 -9.94 2.78
C ASN A 50 23.37 -9.53 1.71
N VAL A 51 23.79 -8.83 0.67
CA VAL A 51 22.93 -8.36 -0.41
C VAL A 51 23.15 -9.20 -1.66
N VAL A 52 22.15 -9.98 -2.04
CA VAL A 52 22.10 -10.76 -3.28
C VAL A 52 21.23 -9.99 -4.28
N PHE A 53 21.84 -9.44 -5.32
CA PHE A 53 21.15 -8.76 -6.42
C PHE A 53 20.89 -9.75 -7.55
N VAL A 54 19.64 -9.85 -7.98
CA VAL A 54 19.19 -10.67 -9.10
C VAL A 54 18.73 -9.72 -10.19
N SER A 55 19.40 -9.77 -11.33
CA SER A 55 19.12 -8.87 -12.44
C SER A 55 18.47 -9.58 -13.63
N PHE A 56 17.34 -9.06 -14.08
CA PHE A 56 16.69 -9.40 -15.34
C PHE A 56 16.88 -8.31 -16.41
N GLU A 57 16.97 -7.05 -16.01
CA GLU A 57 17.03 -5.90 -16.93
C GLU A 57 18.07 -4.83 -16.56
N THR A 58 18.70 -4.95 -15.39
CA THR A 58 19.70 -4.00 -14.89
C THR A 58 21.12 -4.38 -15.28
N VAL A 59 21.74 -3.60 -16.17
CA VAL A 59 23.14 -3.84 -16.58
C VAL A 59 24.14 -3.52 -15.47
N ASP A 60 23.97 -2.38 -14.80
CA ASP A 60 24.88 -1.91 -13.77
C ASP A 60 24.34 -2.23 -12.37
N ALA A 61 24.90 -3.26 -11.74
CA ALA A 61 24.49 -3.68 -10.41
C ALA A 61 24.85 -2.61 -9.34
N PRO A 62 24.05 -2.48 -8.27
CA PRO A 62 24.37 -1.55 -7.18
C PRO A 62 25.70 -1.88 -6.50
N GLU A 63 26.54 -0.88 -6.21
CA GLU A 63 27.83 -1.06 -5.52
C GLU A 63 27.72 -1.77 -4.16
N ARG A 64 26.56 -1.66 -3.50
CA ARG A 64 26.30 -2.29 -2.21
C ARG A 64 26.02 -3.80 -2.31
N ALA A 65 25.83 -4.34 -3.51
CA ALA A 65 25.56 -5.77 -3.72
C ALA A 65 26.80 -6.61 -3.39
N ASP A 66 26.65 -7.61 -2.53
CA ASP A 66 27.72 -8.56 -2.16
C ASP A 66 27.84 -9.68 -3.21
N ARG A 67 26.71 -10.02 -3.85
CA ARG A 67 26.59 -11.01 -4.92
C ARG A 67 25.66 -10.46 -6.00
N VAL A 68 26.05 -10.63 -7.25
CA VAL A 68 25.25 -10.26 -8.42
C VAL A 68 25.00 -11.52 -9.23
N LEU A 69 23.74 -11.78 -9.55
CA LEU A 69 23.29 -12.90 -10.37
C LEU A 69 22.55 -12.33 -11.58
N ASP A 70 23.13 -12.48 -12.77
CA ASP A 70 22.46 -12.16 -14.02
C ASP A 70 21.51 -13.31 -14.38
N ALA A 71 20.21 -13.05 -14.36
CA ALA A 71 19.18 -14.04 -14.64
C ALA A 71 19.27 -14.60 -16.06
N SER A 72 19.84 -13.84 -17.02
CA SER A 72 20.00 -14.26 -18.41
C SER A 72 21.02 -15.40 -18.59
N GLU A 73 21.93 -15.58 -17.62
CA GLU A 73 22.92 -16.66 -17.62
C GLU A 73 22.30 -18.03 -17.26
N PHE A 74 21.09 -18.05 -16.68
CA PHE A 74 20.46 -19.27 -16.19
C PHE A 74 19.40 -19.80 -17.16
N LYS A 75 19.52 -21.08 -17.54
CA LYS A 75 18.58 -21.75 -18.46
C LYS A 75 17.19 -22.03 -17.87
N SER A 76 17.06 -22.06 -16.55
CA SER A 76 15.79 -22.34 -15.86
C SER A 76 15.66 -21.54 -14.56
N LEU A 77 14.42 -21.25 -14.16
CA LEU A 77 14.12 -20.57 -12.90
C LEU A 77 14.55 -21.40 -11.68
N GLU A 78 14.56 -22.73 -11.80
CA GLU A 78 15.03 -23.64 -10.76
C GLU A 78 16.53 -23.46 -10.52
N ASN A 79 17.32 -23.40 -11.60
CA ASN A 79 18.76 -23.16 -11.52
C ASN A 79 19.05 -21.78 -10.92
N LEU A 80 18.31 -20.74 -11.34
CA LEU A 80 18.44 -19.41 -10.75
C LEU A 80 18.15 -19.44 -9.24
N ARG A 81 17.02 -20.04 -8.84
CA ARG A 81 16.62 -20.17 -7.42
C ARG A 81 17.68 -20.90 -6.59
N GLU A 82 18.24 -22.00 -7.09
CA GLU A 82 19.31 -22.73 -6.41
C GLU A 82 20.58 -21.88 -6.22
N ASN A 83 20.94 -21.08 -7.21
CA ASN A 83 22.10 -20.18 -7.10
C ASN A 83 21.84 -19.02 -6.15
N ILE A 84 20.61 -18.49 -6.11
CA ILE A 84 20.19 -17.54 -5.06
C ILE A 84 20.36 -18.20 -3.69
N SER A 85 19.84 -19.41 -3.48
CA SER A 85 19.97 -20.13 -2.21
C SER A 85 21.42 -20.38 -1.79
N LYS A 86 22.31 -20.71 -2.74
CA LYS A 86 23.76 -20.86 -2.50
C LYS A 86 24.45 -19.54 -2.13
N ALA A 87 23.93 -18.41 -2.60
CA ALA A 87 24.45 -17.09 -2.30
C ALA A 87 24.01 -16.55 -0.93
N LEU A 88 23.04 -17.20 -0.26
CA LEU A 88 22.59 -16.82 1.08
C LEU A 88 23.59 -17.27 2.15
N VAL A 89 23.77 -16.42 3.16
CA VAL A 89 24.65 -16.68 4.31
C VAL A 89 23.79 -16.96 5.53
N VAL A 90 23.93 -18.15 6.12
CA VAL A 90 23.08 -18.64 7.22
C VAL A 90 23.19 -17.78 8.49
N GLU A 91 24.39 -17.27 8.78
CA GLU A 91 24.68 -16.51 10.01
C GLU A 91 24.30 -15.02 9.93
N LYS A 92 23.93 -14.53 8.74
CA LYS A 92 23.67 -13.11 8.48
C LYS A 92 22.23 -12.87 8.05
N LYS A 93 21.78 -11.62 8.18
CA LYS A 93 20.57 -11.17 7.47
C LYS A 93 20.88 -11.11 5.98
N ASN A 94 19.99 -11.64 5.16
CA ASN A 94 20.09 -11.64 3.71
C ASN A 94 19.00 -10.76 3.12
N LEU A 95 19.38 -9.91 2.18
CA LEU A 95 18.46 -9.17 1.31
C LEU A 95 18.58 -9.74 -0.09
N ILE A 96 17.50 -10.28 -0.62
CA ILE A 96 17.40 -10.71 -2.02
C ILE A 96 16.69 -9.59 -2.78
N LEU A 97 17.42 -8.86 -3.62
CA LEU A 97 16.89 -7.75 -4.41
C LEU A 97 16.69 -8.22 -5.85
N ILE A 98 15.45 -8.26 -6.31
CA ILE A 98 15.07 -8.62 -7.69
C ILE A 98 14.67 -7.33 -8.40
N ASP A 99 15.38 -6.99 -9.47
CA ASP A 99 15.17 -5.74 -10.21
C ASP A 99 13.83 -5.69 -10.94
N SER A 100 13.32 -6.80 -11.47
CA SER A 100 12.02 -6.88 -12.10
C SER A 100 11.44 -8.29 -12.01
N ILE A 101 10.34 -8.45 -11.27
CA ILE A 101 9.65 -9.74 -11.15
C ILE A 101 8.79 -10.06 -12.37
N SER A 102 8.59 -9.09 -13.26
CA SER A 102 7.74 -9.21 -14.45
C SER A 102 8.26 -10.25 -15.46
N TYR A 103 9.55 -10.59 -15.42
CA TYR A 103 10.14 -11.64 -16.27
C TYR A 103 9.82 -13.06 -15.77
N ILE A 104 9.25 -13.21 -14.57
CA ILE A 104 8.85 -14.50 -14.01
C ILE A 104 7.38 -14.77 -14.37
N PRO A 105 7.05 -15.94 -14.97
CA PRO A 105 5.67 -16.30 -15.26
C PRO A 105 4.80 -16.35 -13.98
N PRO A 106 3.56 -15.85 -14.00
CA PRO A 106 2.71 -15.82 -12.81
C PRO A 106 2.43 -17.19 -12.19
N ASP A 107 2.35 -18.26 -12.98
CA ASP A 107 2.17 -19.64 -12.48
C ASP A 107 3.39 -20.17 -11.73
N LYS A 108 4.55 -19.53 -11.89
CA LYS A 108 5.81 -19.89 -11.24
C LYS A 108 6.13 -19.05 -10.01
N PHE A 109 5.37 -18.00 -9.72
CA PHE A 109 5.62 -17.14 -8.55
C PHE A 109 5.69 -17.92 -7.24
N SER A 110 4.75 -18.83 -7.01
CA SER A 110 4.73 -19.64 -5.77
C SER A 110 5.96 -20.54 -5.65
N LEU A 111 6.32 -21.24 -6.74
CA LEU A 111 7.48 -22.14 -6.80
C LEU A 111 8.81 -21.40 -6.66
N PHE A 112 8.86 -20.14 -7.10
CA PHE A 112 10.06 -19.31 -7.05
C PHE A 112 10.21 -18.58 -5.72
N LEU A 113 9.17 -17.88 -5.24
CA LEU A 113 9.23 -16.99 -4.07
C LEU A 113 9.17 -17.75 -2.74
N ILE A 114 8.27 -18.72 -2.58
CA ILE A 114 8.02 -19.38 -1.28
C ILE A 114 9.30 -20.02 -0.71
N PRO A 115 10.13 -20.75 -1.50
CA PRO A 115 11.36 -21.34 -0.96
C PRO A 115 12.43 -20.32 -0.57
N LEU A 116 12.35 -19.10 -1.12
CA LEU A 116 13.27 -18.00 -0.80
C LEU A 116 12.81 -17.20 0.43
N MET A 117 11.58 -17.39 0.90
CA MET A 117 11.04 -16.76 2.12
C MET A 117 11.50 -17.52 3.38
N ALA A 118 12.77 -17.36 3.76
CA ALA A 118 13.35 -17.95 4.98
C ALA A 118 13.46 -16.92 6.14
N PRO A 119 13.64 -17.37 7.42
CA PRO A 119 13.66 -16.47 8.59
C PRO A 119 14.75 -15.37 8.58
N HIS A 120 15.85 -15.60 7.87
CA HIS A 120 16.96 -14.65 7.75
C HIS A 120 17.08 -14.05 6.36
N SER A 121 16.05 -14.17 5.53
CA SER A 121 16.01 -13.60 4.18
C SER A 121 14.78 -12.72 4.01
N THR A 122 15.00 -11.53 3.48
CA THR A 122 13.94 -10.65 2.99
C THR A 122 14.08 -10.52 1.48
N ILE A 123 13.03 -10.87 0.76
CA ILE A 123 12.93 -10.65 -0.67
C ILE A 123 12.38 -9.23 -0.88
N THR A 124 13.04 -8.43 -1.70
CA THR A 124 12.50 -7.18 -2.24
C THR A 124 12.48 -7.28 -3.75
N ALA A 125 11.29 -7.23 -4.34
CA ALA A 125 11.14 -7.33 -5.79
C ALA A 125 10.36 -6.13 -6.33
N ILE A 126 10.77 -5.62 -7.49
CA ILE A 126 10.05 -4.55 -8.19
C ILE A 126 9.08 -5.17 -9.20
N TYR A 127 7.89 -4.61 -9.27
CA TYR A 127 6.84 -4.95 -10.23
C TYR A 127 6.36 -3.68 -10.92
N HIS A 128 6.69 -3.55 -12.20
CA HIS A 128 6.25 -2.44 -13.04
C HIS A 128 4.77 -2.61 -13.39
N THR A 129 3.92 -1.72 -12.88
CA THR A 129 2.46 -1.83 -13.10
C THR A 129 2.05 -1.52 -14.54
N ASP A 130 2.89 -0.78 -15.25
CA ASP A 130 2.62 -0.30 -16.60
C ASP A 130 3.13 -1.27 -17.68
N VAL A 131 3.82 -2.35 -17.29
CA VAL A 131 4.29 -3.40 -18.20
C VAL A 131 3.26 -4.52 -18.22
N PRO A 132 2.51 -4.68 -19.32
CA PRO A 132 1.52 -5.76 -19.42
C PRO A 132 2.22 -7.11 -19.54
N LEU A 133 1.92 -8.04 -18.64
CA LEU A 133 2.42 -9.43 -18.66
C LEU A 133 1.75 -10.31 -19.73
N SER A 134 1.40 -9.69 -20.86
CA SER A 134 0.59 -10.23 -21.95
C SER A 134 1.13 -11.54 -22.54
N GLU A 135 2.44 -11.78 -22.48
CA GLU A 135 3.07 -13.01 -23.00
C GLU A 135 2.67 -14.29 -22.24
N PHE A 136 2.29 -14.19 -20.97
CA PHE A 136 1.90 -15.37 -20.17
C PHE A 136 0.41 -15.69 -20.20
N ILE A 137 -0.44 -14.69 -20.47
CA ILE A 137 -1.89 -14.83 -20.50
C ILE A 137 -2.36 -15.53 -21.80
N ILE A 138 -1.56 -15.45 -22.87
CA ILE A 138 -1.90 -15.97 -24.21
C ILE A 138 -1.32 -17.40 -24.43
N ALA A 139 -0.54 -17.93 -23.50
CA ALA A 139 -0.03 -19.29 -23.61
C ALA A 139 -1.21 -20.30 -23.66
N PRO A 140 -1.31 -21.14 -24.71
CA PRO A 140 -2.41 -22.09 -24.84
C PRO A 140 -2.41 -23.07 -23.66
N GLY A 141 -3.41 -22.96 -22.79
CA GLY A 141 -3.54 -23.78 -21.57
C GLY A 141 -3.62 -22.99 -20.26
N PHE A 142 -3.43 -21.67 -20.27
CA PHE A 142 -3.65 -20.87 -19.06
C PHE A 142 -5.16 -20.77 -18.73
N PRO A 143 -5.60 -21.18 -17.52
CA PRO A 143 -6.99 -21.06 -17.14
C PRO A 143 -7.38 -19.59 -17.03
N SER A 144 -8.48 -19.18 -17.67
CA SER A 144 -9.06 -17.84 -17.49
C SER A 144 -9.41 -17.53 -16.03
N SER A 145 -9.50 -18.55 -15.17
CA SER A 145 -9.77 -18.42 -13.73
C SER A 145 -8.53 -18.14 -12.89
N TYR A 146 -7.32 -18.22 -13.45
CA TYR A 146 -6.10 -17.95 -12.71
C TYR A 146 -5.98 -16.43 -12.45
N PRO A 147 -5.71 -16.01 -11.20
CA PRO A 147 -5.65 -14.59 -10.88
C PRO A 147 -4.53 -13.88 -11.64
N PRO A 148 -4.70 -12.59 -11.95
CA PRO A 148 -3.65 -11.81 -12.60
C PRO A 148 -2.44 -11.68 -11.67
N ALA A 149 -1.26 -11.46 -12.27
CA ALA A 149 0.01 -11.38 -11.56
C ALA A 149 0.01 -10.36 -10.42
N SER A 150 -0.57 -9.17 -10.65
CA SER A 150 -0.70 -8.13 -9.65
C SER A 150 -1.46 -8.60 -8.40
N THR A 151 -2.53 -9.38 -8.58
CA THR A 151 -3.32 -9.97 -7.50
C THR A 151 -2.53 -11.02 -6.74
N LEU A 152 -1.77 -11.88 -7.44
CA LEU A 152 -0.92 -12.90 -6.80
C LEU A 152 0.22 -12.26 -5.99
N LEU A 153 0.91 -11.28 -6.56
CA LEU A 153 2.01 -10.59 -5.89
C LEU A 153 1.49 -9.83 -4.67
N ASN A 154 0.34 -9.16 -4.78
CA ASN A 154 -0.35 -8.57 -3.63
C ASN A 154 -0.70 -9.60 -2.55
N TYR A 155 -1.09 -10.81 -2.96
CA TYR A 155 -1.43 -11.88 -2.03
C TYR A 155 -0.19 -12.38 -1.29
N PHE A 156 0.92 -12.62 -1.99
CA PHE A 156 2.18 -13.11 -1.40
C PHE A 156 2.91 -12.06 -0.56
N ALA A 157 2.82 -10.77 -0.92
CA ALA A 157 3.55 -9.71 -0.27
C ALA A 157 3.11 -9.48 1.18
N THR A 158 4.07 -9.44 2.10
CA THR A 158 3.85 -9.03 3.48
C THR A 158 3.92 -7.51 3.63
N SER A 159 4.63 -6.83 2.73
CA SER A 159 4.62 -5.37 2.62
C SER A 159 4.59 -4.97 1.15
N ILE A 160 3.74 -4.01 0.82
CA ILE A 160 3.61 -3.46 -0.52
C ILE A 160 3.98 -1.98 -0.43
N LEU A 161 4.92 -1.55 -1.27
CA LEU A 161 5.40 -0.18 -1.39
C LEU A 161 5.04 0.30 -2.79
N SER A 162 3.97 1.07 -2.92
CA SER A 162 3.58 1.69 -4.19
C SER A 162 4.28 3.03 -4.33
N VAL A 163 5.12 3.14 -5.35
CA VAL A 163 5.90 4.34 -5.68
C VAL A 163 5.15 5.14 -6.72
N SER A 164 4.93 6.42 -6.45
CA SER A 164 4.24 7.35 -7.34
C SER A 164 4.97 8.67 -7.47
N HIS A 165 4.79 9.30 -8.63
CA HIS A 165 5.25 10.66 -8.87
C HIS A 165 4.64 11.61 -7.84
N TYR A 166 5.39 12.63 -7.43
CA TYR A 166 4.88 13.72 -6.60
C TYR A 166 5.09 15.05 -7.33
N GLY A 167 4.00 15.64 -7.79
CA GLY A 167 3.98 16.92 -8.52
C GLY A 167 4.00 18.15 -7.60
N GLY A 168 3.84 17.95 -6.30
CA GLY A 168 3.68 19.04 -5.33
C GLY A 168 4.92 19.93 -5.18
N LYS A 169 4.71 21.11 -4.61
CA LYS A 169 5.78 22.05 -4.29
C LYS A 169 6.28 21.78 -2.87
N LEU A 170 7.60 21.86 -2.70
CA LEU A 170 8.21 21.88 -1.39
C LEU A 170 8.24 23.33 -0.89
N SER A 171 7.47 23.67 0.14
CA SER A 171 7.67 24.94 0.83
C SER A 171 8.65 24.73 1.97
N THR A 172 9.79 25.41 1.88
CA THR A 172 10.76 25.48 2.97
C THR A 172 10.38 26.67 3.81
N ASP A 173 9.66 26.44 4.91
CA ASP A 173 9.49 27.48 5.91
C ASP A 173 10.84 27.71 6.61
N GLY A 174 11.11 28.94 7.05
CA GLY A 174 12.38 29.37 7.66
C GLY A 174 12.80 28.63 8.94
N SER A 175 12.09 27.57 9.32
CA SER A 175 12.25 26.71 10.49
C SER A 175 12.76 25.29 10.16
N ASN A 176 13.27 25.02 8.94
CA ASN A 176 13.73 23.69 8.47
C ASN A 176 12.64 22.60 8.48
N THR A 177 11.38 22.98 8.65
CA THR A 177 10.25 22.06 8.60
C THR A 177 9.63 22.17 7.22
N SER A 178 10.07 21.30 6.30
CA SER A 178 9.47 21.16 4.98
C SER A 178 8.00 20.77 5.12
N GLN A 179 7.10 21.67 4.74
CA GLN A 179 5.69 21.35 4.62
C GLN A 179 5.42 20.95 3.17
N LEU A 180 4.75 19.82 3.01
CA LEU A 180 4.46 19.25 1.71
C LEU A 180 3.14 19.84 1.24
N ILE A 181 3.18 20.60 0.15
CA ILE A 181 1.98 21.14 -0.48
C ILE A 181 1.51 20.08 -1.47
N GLU A 182 0.35 19.51 -1.23
CA GLU A 182 -0.25 18.57 -2.17
C GLU A 182 -0.38 19.23 -3.56
N PRO A 183 -0.10 18.49 -4.64
CA PRO A 183 -0.23 19.02 -6.00
C PRO A 183 -1.67 19.46 -6.30
N ASP A 184 -1.82 20.38 -7.25
CA ASP A 184 -3.13 20.67 -7.83
C ASP A 184 -3.63 19.42 -8.56
N ILE A 185 -4.85 19.00 -8.25
CA ILE A 185 -5.47 17.79 -8.83
C ILE A 185 -5.49 17.86 -10.36
N ASN A 186 -5.75 19.03 -10.94
CA ASN A 186 -5.79 19.20 -12.39
C ASN A 186 -4.41 19.02 -13.03
N GLU A 187 -3.35 19.53 -12.37
CA GLU A 187 -1.97 19.37 -12.84
C GLU A 187 -1.55 17.88 -12.78
N GLU A 188 -1.97 17.17 -11.73
CA GLU A 188 -1.70 15.74 -11.58
C GLU A 188 -2.44 14.90 -12.64
N GLU A 189 -3.71 15.20 -12.90
CA GLU A 189 -4.48 14.52 -13.95
C GLU A 189 -3.89 14.76 -15.35
N GLU A 190 -3.50 16.00 -15.68
CA GLU A 190 -2.85 16.31 -16.96
C GLU A 190 -1.52 15.56 -17.10
N PHE A 191 -0.71 15.53 -16.03
CA PHE A 191 0.54 14.77 -16.01
C PHE A 191 0.30 13.27 -16.27
N LEU A 192 -0.66 12.66 -15.58
CA LEU A 192 -1.00 11.24 -15.78
C LEU A 192 -1.51 10.97 -17.20
N GLN A 193 -2.27 11.89 -17.78
CA GLN A 193 -2.72 11.77 -19.17
C GLN A 193 -1.54 11.82 -20.14
N GLN A 194 -0.59 12.74 -19.95
CA GLN A 194 0.63 12.83 -20.77
C GLN A 194 1.42 11.51 -20.69
N VAL A 195 1.67 11.00 -19.48
CA VAL A 195 2.38 9.73 -19.27
C VAL A 195 1.65 8.56 -19.93
N SER A 196 0.31 8.49 -19.84
CA SER A 196 -0.48 7.42 -20.46
C SER A 196 -0.37 7.37 -21.99
N THR A 197 -0.08 8.52 -22.61
CA THR A 197 0.16 8.65 -24.06
C THR A 197 1.63 8.58 -24.42
N LEU A 198 2.49 8.17 -23.48
CA LEU A 198 3.95 8.09 -23.59
C LEU A 198 4.63 9.44 -23.90
N VAL A 199 3.96 10.54 -23.57
CA VAL A 199 4.57 11.87 -23.52
C VAL A 199 5.14 12.03 -22.12
N LEU A 200 6.44 11.78 -21.96
CA LEU A 200 7.09 11.78 -20.65
C LEU A 200 7.60 13.18 -20.28
N PRO A 201 7.00 13.85 -19.28
CA PRO A 201 7.44 15.18 -18.87
C PRO A 201 8.78 15.09 -18.13
N ALA A 202 9.55 16.18 -18.10
CA ALA A 202 10.82 16.24 -17.37
C ALA A 202 10.65 16.07 -15.84
N SER A 203 9.42 16.13 -15.34
CA SER A 203 9.08 15.90 -13.94
C SER A 203 8.94 14.41 -13.58
N CYS A 204 9.02 13.48 -14.52
CA CYS A 204 9.10 12.04 -14.22
C CYS A 204 10.41 11.70 -13.47
N ASN A 205 10.37 10.63 -12.67
CA ASN A 205 11.54 10.08 -11.98
C ASN A 205 12.32 11.13 -11.17
N ARG A 206 11.62 11.96 -10.40
CA ARG A 206 12.27 12.92 -9.49
C ARG A 206 12.79 12.20 -8.24
N PRO A 207 13.85 12.73 -7.59
CA PRO A 207 14.37 12.18 -6.34
C PRO A 207 13.42 12.36 -5.15
N ILE A 208 12.43 13.26 -5.28
CA ILE A 208 11.33 13.44 -4.35
C ILE A 208 10.10 12.75 -4.93
N PHE A 209 9.57 11.77 -4.20
CA PHE A 209 8.45 10.94 -4.66
C PHE A 209 7.60 10.44 -3.49
N ARG A 210 6.37 10.03 -3.81
CA ARG A 210 5.42 9.49 -2.83
C ARG A 210 5.56 7.97 -2.74
N VAL A 211 5.40 7.46 -1.52
CA VAL A 211 5.37 6.02 -1.23
C VAL A 211 4.13 5.70 -0.39
N ASP A 212 3.22 4.92 -0.95
CA ASP A 212 2.09 4.35 -0.21
C ASP A 212 2.46 2.94 0.26
N LEU A 213 2.47 2.75 1.58
CA LEU A 213 2.81 1.50 2.24
C LEU A 213 1.55 0.78 2.69
N ILE A 214 1.44 -0.50 2.33
CA ILE A 214 0.52 -1.46 2.93
C ILE A 214 1.36 -2.52 3.64
N HIS A 215 1.31 -2.57 4.97
CA HIS A 215 2.04 -3.54 5.77
C HIS A 215 1.07 -4.50 6.49
N ARG A 216 1.20 -5.80 6.24
CA ARG A 216 0.37 -6.82 6.90
C ARG A 216 0.97 -7.22 8.23
N ARG A 217 0.26 -6.90 9.32
CA ARG A 217 0.66 -7.30 10.68
C ARG A 217 0.47 -8.80 10.87
N LYS A 218 1.13 -9.37 11.90
CA LYS A 218 0.95 -10.77 12.32
C LYS A 218 -0.50 -11.14 12.65
N SER A 219 -1.33 -10.16 13.01
CA SER A 219 -2.77 -10.33 13.27
C SER A 219 -3.62 -10.43 12.00
N GLY A 220 -3.04 -10.34 10.81
CA GLY A 220 -3.76 -10.29 9.52
C GLY A 220 -4.31 -8.90 9.15
N ARG A 221 -4.33 -7.94 10.09
CA ARG A 221 -4.76 -6.56 9.81
C ARG A 221 -3.71 -5.83 8.98
N GLY A 222 -4.14 -5.22 7.86
CA GLY A 222 -3.34 -4.29 7.08
C GLY A 222 -3.17 -2.96 7.81
N LEU A 223 -1.98 -2.37 7.69
CA LEU A 223 -1.69 -1.01 8.08
C LEU A 223 -1.32 -0.24 6.83
N GLU A 224 -2.00 0.88 6.64
CA GLU A 224 -1.80 1.78 5.50
C GLU A 224 -1.16 3.07 5.99
N ALA A 225 -0.17 3.55 5.25
CA ALA A 225 0.53 4.79 5.54
C ALA A 225 1.16 5.37 4.29
N THR A 226 1.05 6.69 4.12
CA THR A 226 1.66 7.43 3.01
C THR A 226 2.88 8.20 3.50
N TYR A 227 3.93 8.22 2.68
CA TYR A 227 5.17 8.94 2.93
C TYR A 227 5.59 9.74 1.72
N LEU A 228 6.31 10.83 1.95
CA LEU A 228 7.14 11.46 0.95
C LEU A 228 8.61 11.15 1.24
N VAL A 229 9.32 10.72 0.21
CA VAL A 229 10.73 10.35 0.30
C VAL A 229 11.54 11.30 -0.56
N ASN A 230 12.55 11.94 0.04
CA ASN A 230 13.60 12.65 -0.67
C ASN A 230 14.86 11.77 -0.68
N SER A 231 15.15 11.14 -1.82
CA SER A 231 16.27 10.22 -1.98
C SER A 231 17.63 10.91 -1.89
N ASP A 232 17.73 12.19 -2.26
CA ASP A 232 19.00 12.93 -2.23
C ASP A 232 19.44 13.21 -0.79
N GLU A 233 18.51 13.67 0.04
CA GLU A 233 18.76 13.95 1.47
C GLU A 233 18.64 12.69 2.35
N GLY A 234 17.99 11.64 1.84
CA GLY A 234 17.64 10.47 2.64
C GLY A 234 16.61 10.80 3.73
N ARG A 235 15.67 11.69 3.41
CA ARG A 235 14.60 12.13 4.32
C ARG A 235 13.29 11.39 3.97
N ILE A 236 12.58 10.95 5.00
CA ILE A 236 11.26 10.29 4.87
C ILE A 236 10.30 11.04 5.78
N ASP A 237 9.31 11.69 5.19
CA ASP A 237 8.27 12.43 5.89
C ASP A 237 6.96 11.66 5.82
N TYR A 238 6.31 11.45 6.96
CA TYR A 238 5.00 10.80 7.02
C TYR A 238 3.88 11.80 6.72
N VAL A 239 3.00 11.42 5.81
CA VAL A 239 1.82 12.20 5.45
C VAL A 239 0.63 11.63 6.22
N PRO A 240 0.11 12.31 7.25
CA PRO A 240 -1.08 11.85 7.95
C PRO A 240 -2.29 11.92 7.02
N GLU A 241 -3.09 10.86 7.01
CA GLU A 241 -4.39 10.90 6.36
C GLU A 241 -5.24 12.00 7.01
N ARG A 242 -5.67 12.98 6.21
CA ARG A 242 -6.71 13.91 6.62
C ARG A 242 -7.97 13.08 6.83
N ARG A 243 -8.47 13.01 8.07
CA ARG A 243 -9.78 12.42 8.31
C ARG A 243 -10.80 13.36 7.70
N ASN A 244 -11.30 13.02 6.53
CA ASN A 244 -12.51 13.62 5.98
C ASN A 244 -13.62 13.44 7.03
N GLY A 245 -13.95 14.51 7.78
CA GLY A 245 -15.00 14.51 8.80
C GLY A 245 -14.60 14.75 10.26
N ALA A 246 -13.36 15.15 10.58
CA ALA A 246 -13.01 15.59 11.95
C ALA A 246 -12.68 17.09 12.08
N ASP A 247 -12.50 17.79 10.97
CA ASP A 247 -12.27 19.24 10.89
C ASP A 247 -13.48 19.94 10.21
N GLU A 248 -14.70 19.45 10.44
CA GLU A 248 -15.94 20.15 10.04
C GLU A 248 -16.37 21.23 11.06
N GLU A 249 -15.54 21.54 12.07
CA GLU A 249 -15.78 22.67 12.97
C GLU A 249 -15.24 24.00 12.44
N ASP A 250 -14.48 24.00 11.34
CA ASP A 250 -14.07 25.21 10.61
C ASP A 250 -14.50 25.12 9.13
N VAL A 251 -15.81 24.91 8.89
CA VAL A 251 -16.40 25.40 7.64
C VAL A 251 -16.39 26.92 7.75
N SER A 252 -15.34 27.55 7.23
CA SER A 252 -15.28 29.02 7.08
C SER A 252 -16.57 29.50 6.42
N GLU A 253 -17.15 30.60 6.91
CA GLU A 253 -18.35 31.24 6.36
C GLU A 253 -18.26 31.44 4.82
N ASP A 254 -17.03 31.52 4.29
CA ASP A 254 -16.69 31.61 2.88
C ASP A 254 -17.16 30.40 2.03
N ALA A 255 -17.15 29.17 2.56
CA ALA A 255 -17.57 27.98 1.82
C ALA A 255 -19.09 27.92 1.63
N GLU A 256 -19.85 28.41 2.62
CA GLU A 256 -21.30 28.55 2.52
C GLU A 256 -21.73 29.67 1.55
N GLU A 257 -20.96 30.75 1.44
CA GLU A 257 -21.19 31.80 0.44
C GLU A 257 -20.89 31.31 -0.98
N VAL A 258 -19.82 30.53 -1.18
CA VAL A 258 -19.47 29.96 -2.50
C VAL A 258 -20.54 28.98 -2.98
N LEU A 259 -21.08 28.13 -2.10
CA LEU A 259 -22.16 27.19 -2.44
C LEU A 259 -23.50 27.88 -2.79
N LYS A 260 -23.80 29.04 -2.18
CA LYS A 260 -24.97 29.87 -2.51
C LYS A 260 -24.89 30.49 -3.91
N GLY A 261 -23.68 30.74 -4.42
CA GLY A 261 -23.48 31.31 -5.76
C GLY A 261 -23.57 30.28 -6.90
N LEU A 262 -23.38 29.00 -6.61
CA LEU A 262 -23.29 27.92 -7.61
C LEU A 262 -24.61 27.18 -7.85
N THR A 263 -25.63 27.39 -7.02
CA THR A 263 -26.89 26.63 -7.08
C THR A 263 -28.11 27.56 -7.01
N THR A 264 -29.15 27.30 -7.82
CA THR A 264 -30.41 28.07 -7.80
C THR A 264 -31.37 27.63 -6.69
N PHE A 265 -31.03 26.57 -5.95
CA PHE A 265 -31.81 26.04 -4.85
C PHE A 265 -31.04 26.24 -3.56
N ASN A 266 -31.70 26.76 -2.53
CA ASN A 266 -31.05 26.91 -1.23
C ASN A 266 -30.85 25.54 -0.57
N LEU A 267 -29.62 25.04 -0.60
CA LEU A 267 -29.22 23.77 0.01
C LEU A 267 -28.95 23.88 1.53
N THR A 268 -28.94 25.10 2.09
CA THR A 268 -28.75 25.31 3.53
C THR A 268 -30.06 25.12 4.29
N THR A 269 -29.98 24.46 5.45
CA THR A 269 -31.14 24.36 6.36
C THR A 269 -31.22 25.62 7.21
N THR A 270 -32.39 26.23 7.26
CA THR A 270 -32.61 27.38 8.17
C THR A 270 -32.64 26.90 9.62
N SER A 271 -32.30 27.77 10.57
CA SER A 271 -32.34 27.45 12.02
C SER A 271 -33.69 26.88 12.45
N LYS A 272 -34.79 27.40 11.91
CA LYS A 272 -36.15 26.89 12.15
C LYS A 272 -36.37 25.46 11.62
N GLN A 273 -35.78 25.11 10.47
CA GLN A 273 -35.88 23.76 9.89
C GLN A 273 -35.04 22.75 10.66
N ARG A 274 -33.86 23.16 11.13
CA ARG A 274 -32.99 22.33 11.98
C ARG A 274 -33.67 22.02 13.31
N GLU A 275 -34.20 23.03 13.99
CA GLU A 275 -34.97 22.82 15.22
C GLU A 275 -36.23 21.98 15.01
N ALA A 276 -36.90 22.11 13.87
CA ALA A 276 -38.06 21.30 13.55
C ALA A 276 -37.68 19.84 13.34
N ARG A 277 -36.58 19.57 12.60
CA ARG A 277 -36.04 18.22 12.39
C ARG A 277 -35.65 17.56 13.71
N ASP A 278 -34.99 18.30 14.60
CA ASP A 278 -34.52 17.76 15.87
C ASP A 278 -35.68 17.51 16.87
N LYS A 279 -36.87 18.09 16.60
CA LYS A 279 -38.13 17.83 17.34
C LYS A 279 -39.00 16.74 16.70
N VAL A 280 -38.58 16.15 15.57
CA VAL A 280 -39.28 15.01 14.98
C VAL A 280 -38.95 13.76 15.80
N GLU A 281 -39.91 13.26 16.56
CA GLU A 281 -39.77 12.01 17.30
C GLU A 281 -39.61 10.84 16.32
N LEU A 282 -38.43 10.23 16.33
CA LEU A 282 -38.14 9.04 15.55
C LEU A 282 -38.48 7.78 16.37
N PRO A 283 -39.37 6.90 15.90
CA PRO A 283 -39.91 5.78 16.69
C PRO A 283 -38.87 4.77 17.22
N PHE A 284 -37.65 4.76 16.70
CA PHE A 284 -36.62 3.76 17.02
C PHE A 284 -35.29 4.36 17.51
N LEU A 285 -35.18 5.69 17.64
CA LEU A 285 -33.95 6.34 18.10
C LEU A 285 -33.74 6.16 19.61
N GLN A 286 -34.83 6.00 20.36
CA GLN A 286 -34.81 5.81 21.82
C GLN A 286 -34.21 4.45 22.24
N ALA A 287 -34.16 3.46 21.33
CA ALA A 287 -33.52 2.17 21.58
C ALA A 287 -31.98 2.27 21.72
N GLN A 288 -31.40 3.42 21.39
CA GLN A 288 -29.95 3.68 21.44
C GLN A 288 -29.55 4.60 22.60
N GLU A 289 -30.50 5.22 23.31
CA GLU A 289 -30.24 6.03 24.49
C GLU A 289 -30.14 5.14 25.74
N VAL A 290 -28.92 5.07 26.28
CA VAL A 290 -28.51 4.15 27.33
C VAL A 290 -29.21 4.49 28.66
N GLY A 291 -30.15 3.64 29.09
CA GLY A 291 -30.79 3.76 30.40
C GLY A 291 -31.42 2.45 30.88
N GLN A 292 -30.71 1.75 31.78
CA GLN A 292 -31.18 0.60 32.57
C GLN A 292 -31.74 -0.61 31.80
N GLY A 293 -30.87 -1.35 31.12
CA GLY A 293 -31.11 -2.76 30.79
C GLY A 293 -30.86 -3.11 29.33
N GLY A 294 -29.60 -3.43 29.00
CA GLY A 294 -29.27 -4.28 27.85
C GLY A 294 -29.17 -3.60 26.47
N ALA A 295 -27.97 -3.10 26.15
CA ALA A 295 -27.22 -3.28 24.89
C ALA A 295 -26.39 -2.03 24.58
N ARG A 296 -25.07 -2.08 24.81
CA ARG A 296 -24.14 -1.10 24.29
C ARG A 296 -23.90 -1.41 22.81
N GLY A 297 -24.48 -0.60 21.93
CA GLY A 297 -24.11 -0.48 20.52
C GLY A 297 -24.51 -1.66 19.64
N GLY A 298 -25.62 -1.54 18.92
CA GLY A 298 -25.94 -2.32 17.70
C GLY A 298 -25.97 -3.85 17.82
N ALA A 299 -25.81 -4.41 19.01
CA ALA A 299 -25.85 -5.85 19.22
C ALA A 299 -27.31 -6.30 19.18
N ILE A 300 -27.66 -7.02 18.12
CA ILE A 300 -28.93 -7.75 18.02
C ILE A 300 -28.76 -9.00 18.89
N ILE A 301 -29.45 -9.04 20.02
CA ILE A 301 -29.50 -10.21 20.89
C ILE A 301 -30.75 -10.99 20.48
N TYR A 302 -30.57 -12.20 19.99
CA TYR A 302 -31.67 -13.13 19.75
C TYR A 302 -32.10 -13.75 21.08
N GLU A 303 -33.37 -13.62 21.43
CA GLU A 303 -33.98 -14.29 22.57
C GLU A 303 -34.94 -15.34 22.03
N PHE A 304 -34.69 -16.61 22.35
CA PHE A 304 -35.51 -17.74 21.89
C PHE A 304 -36.95 -17.55 22.38
N GLU A 305 -37.90 -17.48 21.44
CA GLU A 305 -39.32 -17.40 21.79
C GLU A 305 -39.89 -18.80 22.01
N LYS A 306 -40.96 -18.89 22.80
CA LYS A 306 -41.62 -20.16 23.14
C LYS A 306 -42.35 -20.82 21.95
N GLU A 307 -42.45 -20.09 20.84
CA GLU A 307 -43.06 -20.53 19.58
C GLU A 307 -42.01 -20.93 18.53
N ASP A 308 -40.70 -20.81 18.82
CA ASP A 308 -39.66 -21.44 17.99
C ASP A 308 -39.72 -22.96 18.21
N ASP A 309 -40.40 -23.65 17.31
CA ASP A 309 -40.37 -25.09 17.22
C ASP A 309 -39.04 -25.55 16.60
N TYR A 310 -38.33 -26.38 17.35
CA TYR A 310 -37.13 -27.06 16.88
C TYR A 310 -37.52 -27.96 15.69
N ASP A 311 -37.16 -27.56 14.47
CA ASP A 311 -37.45 -28.35 13.27
C ASP A 311 -36.41 -29.46 13.14
N GLU A 312 -36.76 -30.67 13.60
CA GLU A 312 -35.90 -31.86 13.59
C GLU A 312 -35.48 -32.29 12.16
N GLU A 313 -35.99 -31.66 11.11
CA GLU A 313 -35.69 -31.95 9.71
C GLU A 313 -34.58 -31.06 9.08
N ASP A 314 -34.03 -30.05 9.79
CA ASP A 314 -32.89 -29.27 9.29
C ASP A 314 -31.53 -29.98 9.52
N PRO A 315 -30.88 -30.51 8.46
CA PRO A 315 -29.64 -31.25 8.59
C PRO A 315 -28.41 -30.36 8.86
N TYR A 316 -28.56 -29.03 8.95
CA TYR A 316 -27.47 -28.09 9.21
C TYR A 316 -27.46 -27.48 10.62
N GLU A 317 -28.44 -27.82 11.47
CA GLU A 317 -28.33 -27.49 12.89
C GLU A 317 -27.33 -28.42 13.59
N ASP A 318 -26.20 -27.84 14.00
CA ASP A 318 -25.12 -28.54 14.70
C ASP A 318 -25.62 -28.96 16.10
N PRO A 319 -25.65 -30.26 16.43
CA PRO A 319 -25.99 -30.68 17.79
C PRO A 319 -24.84 -30.29 18.71
N PHE A 320 -25.12 -29.41 19.68
CA PHE A 320 -24.19 -28.88 20.67
C PHE A 320 -23.09 -29.85 21.16
#